data_AF-A0A1I2P3I3-F1
#
_entry.id   AF-A0A1I2P3I3-F1
#
_cell.length_a   1.000
_cell.length_b   1.000
_cell.length_c   1.000
_cell.angle_alpha   90.00
_cell.angle_beta   90.00
_cell.angle_gamma   90.00
#
_symmetry.space_group_name_H-M   'P 1'
#
loop_
_entity.id
_entity.type
_entity.pdbx_description
1 polymer ?
#
loop_
_entity_poly.entity_id
_entity_poly.type
_entity_poly.pdbx_seq_one_letter_code
_entity_poly.pdbx_strand_id
1 'polypeptide(L)' 'MGGGEPWFQTVNYTLVGIEWHNNLGAFLFNMKSRGRSPDWFAYVLEELENEIDLRLQLNSATTWLNVPDDVKREIELATN' A
#
# COMPACT_ATOMS: atom_id res chain seq x y z
N MET A 1 11.94 -24.98 -13.93
CA MET A 1 10.93 -24.99 -12.85
C MET A 1 10.31 -23.61 -12.84
N GLY A 2 9.02 -23.54 -13.18
CA GLY A 2 8.33 -22.27 -13.44
C GLY A 2 8.09 -21.50 -12.16
N GLY A 3 8.67 -20.30 -12.07
CA GLY A 3 8.22 -19.30 -11.13
C GLY A 3 6.93 -18.70 -11.67
N GLY A 4 5.78 -19.08 -11.08
CA GLY A 4 4.52 -18.42 -11.38
C GLY A 4 4.56 -17.01 -10.82
N GLU A 5 4.18 -16.02 -11.62
CA GLU A 5 4.02 -14.66 -11.13
C GLU A 5 2.90 -14.63 -10.07
N PRO A 6 3.09 -13.93 -8.94
CA PRO A 6 2.06 -13.80 -7.92
C PRO A 6 0.77 -13.23 -8.53
N TRP A 7 -0.37 -13.85 -8.23
CA TRP A 7 -1.68 -13.45 -8.74
C TRP A 7 -2.60 -13.09 -7.58
N PHE A 8 -2.90 -11.80 -7.43
CA PHE A 8 -3.68 -11.28 -6.31
C PHE A 8 -5.02 -10.67 -6.76
N GLN A 9 -5.61 -11.18 -7.85
CA GLN A 9 -6.84 -10.59 -8.40
C GLN A 9 -8.03 -10.52 -7.43
N THR A 10 -8.06 -11.38 -6.41
CA THR A 10 -9.13 -11.38 -5.42
C THR A 10 -9.00 -10.31 -4.35
N VAL A 11 -7.89 -9.55 -4.34
CA VAL A 11 -7.65 -8.51 -3.34
C VAL A 11 -8.76 -7.45 -3.31
N ASN A 12 -9.41 -7.20 -4.45
CA ASN A 12 -10.51 -6.24 -4.57
C ASN A 12 -11.79 -6.67 -3.83
N TYR A 13 -11.94 -7.95 -3.51
CA TYR A 13 -13.05 -8.47 -2.71
C TYR A 13 -12.79 -8.38 -1.21
N THR A 14 -11.52 -8.34 -0.82
CA THR A 14 -11.08 -8.21 0.57
C THR A 14 -10.91 -6.74 0.95
N LEU A 15 -10.36 -5.93 0.04
CA LEU A 15 -9.99 -4.54 0.28
C LEU A 15 -10.65 -3.63 -0.75
N VAL A 16 -11.68 -2.89 -0.29
CA VAL A 16 -12.43 -1.97 -1.13
C VAL A 16 -11.52 -0.86 -1.62
N GLY A 17 -11.34 -0.78 -2.95
CA GLY A 17 -10.52 0.24 -3.60
C GLY A 17 -9.07 -0.15 -3.85
N ILE A 18 -8.69 -1.42 -3.65
CA ILE A 18 -7.39 -1.97 -4.05
C ILE A 18 -7.60 -2.99 -5.18
N GLU A 19 -6.84 -2.87 -6.26
CA GLU A 19 -6.91 -3.75 -7.44
C GLU A 19 -5.50 -4.26 -7.79
N TRP A 20 -5.34 -5.56 -8.04
CA TRP A 20 -4.07 -6.10 -8.53
C TRP A 20 -3.96 -5.97 -10.06
N HIS A 21 -2.92 -5.30 -10.54
CA HIS A 21 -2.64 -5.14 -11.96
C HIS A 21 -1.51 -6.08 -12.40
N ASN A 22 -1.90 -7.19 -13.04
CA ASN A 22 -0.98 -8.21 -13.55
C ASN A 22 0.13 -7.63 -14.45
N ASN A 23 -0.22 -6.70 -15.34
CA ASN A 23 0.75 -6.11 -16.28
C ASN A 23 1.81 -5.24 -15.60
N LEU A 24 1.54 -4.78 -14.38
CA LEU A 24 2.44 -3.95 -13.58
C LEU A 24 3.11 -4.75 -12.45
N GLY A 25 2.64 -5.97 -12.17
CA GLY A 25 3.03 -6.73 -10.99
C GLY A 25 2.81 -5.93 -9.69
N ALA A 26 1.77 -5.10 -9.64
CA ALA A 26 1.56 -4.13 -8.57
C ALA A 26 0.08 -3.93 -8.22
N PHE A 27 -0.17 -3.49 -6.99
CA PHE A 27 -1.49 -3.03 -6.55
C PHE A 27 -1.71 -1.57 -7.02
N LEU A 28 -2.87 -1.32 -7.63
CA LEU A 28 -3.39 0.01 -7.92
C LEU A 28 -4.57 0.32 -6.99
N PHE A 29 -4.76 1.59 -6.73
CA PHE A 29 -5.70 2.05 -5.72
C PHE A 29 -6.68 3.04 -6.30
N ASN A 30 -7.96 2.69 -6.24
CA ASN A 30 -9.05 3.55 -6.69
C ASN A 30 -9.36 4.56 -5.58
N MET A 31 -8.55 5.63 -5.53
CA MET A 31 -8.69 6.74 -4.59
C MET A 31 -9.96 7.55 -4.86
N LYS A 32 -11.11 7.06 -4.42
CA LYS A 32 -12.26 7.95 -4.15
C LYS A 32 -12.09 8.54 -2.75
N SER A 33 -11.49 9.73 -2.71
CA SER A 33 -11.52 10.74 -1.63
C SER A 33 -10.96 10.37 -0.24
N ARG A 34 -9.64 10.15 -0.13
CA ARG A 34 -8.91 10.52 1.10
C ARG A 34 -7.85 11.54 0.70
N GLY A 35 -8.08 12.80 1.04
CA GLY A 35 -7.49 13.97 0.36
C GLY A 35 -5.99 14.20 0.56
N ARG A 36 -5.30 13.38 1.36
CA ARG A 36 -3.85 13.47 1.55
C ARG A 36 -3.21 12.08 1.58
N SER A 37 -2.02 11.98 0.99
CA SER A 37 -1.24 10.74 0.90
C SER A 37 -0.94 10.07 2.26
N PRO A 38 -0.66 10.79 3.36
CA PRO A 38 -0.40 10.16 4.66
C PRO A 38 -1.65 9.49 5.25
N ASP A 39 -2.81 10.15 5.16
CA ASP A 39 -4.09 9.61 5.66
C ASP A 39 -4.47 8.32 4.90
N TRP A 40 -4.11 8.26 3.62
CA TRP A 40 -4.28 7.07 2.80
C TRP A 40 -3.26 5.97 3.13
N PHE A 41 -2.00 6.30 3.36
CA PHE A 41 -0.98 5.31 3.69
C PHE A 41 -1.27 4.64 5.04
N ALA A 42 -1.68 5.41 6.05
CA ALA A 42 -2.10 4.88 7.35
C ALA A 42 -3.27 3.90 7.21
N TYR A 43 -4.24 4.21 6.35
CA TYR A 43 -5.36 3.31 6.06
C TYR A 43 -4.90 1.99 5.43
N VAL A 44 -3.97 2.02 4.49
CA VAL A 44 -3.41 0.79 3.89
C VAL A 44 -2.74 -0.09 4.96
N LEU A 45 -2.03 0.50 5.92
CA LEU A 45 -1.43 -0.26 7.03
C LEU A 45 -2.50 -0.93 7.89
N GLU A 46 -3.54 -0.17 8.26
CA GLU A 46 -4.66 -0.66 9.07
C GLU A 46 -5.39 -1.82 8.40
N GLU A 47 -5.70 -1.69 7.11
CA GLU A 47 -6.37 -2.73 6.33
C GLU A 47 -5.53 -4.01 6.19
N LEU A 48 -4.22 -3.90 5.98
CA LEU A 48 -3.32 -5.07 5.92
C LEU A 48 -3.23 -5.80 7.27
N GLU A 49 -3.22 -5.06 8.37
CA GLU A 49 -3.23 -5.64 9.72
C GLU A 49 -4.57 -6.34 9.99
N ASN A 50 -5.70 -5.71 9.65
CA ASN A 50 -7.03 -6.24 9.93
C ASN A 50 -7.42 -7.44 9.05
N GLU A 51 -7.12 -7.41 7.75
CA GLU A 51 -7.62 -8.44 6.81
C GLU A 51 -6.69 -9.65 6.71
N ILE A 52 -5.38 -9.47 6.89
CA ILE A 52 -4.39 -10.55 6.67
C ILE A 52 -3.35 -10.69 7.78
N ASP A 53 -3.53 -10.02 8.93
CA ASP A 53 -2.62 -10.09 10.09
C ASP A 53 -1.15 -9.72 9.74
N LEU A 54 -0.98 -8.78 8.79
CA LEU A 54 0.33 -8.32 8.33
C LEU A 54 0.57 -6.88 8.76
N ARG A 55 1.51 -6.70 9.69
CA ARG A 55 1.94 -5.37 10.14
C ARG A 55 3.17 -4.89 9.40
N LEU A 56 2.99 -3.93 8.48
CA LEU A 56 4.10 -3.26 7.81
C LEU A 56 4.69 -2.15 8.69
N GLN A 57 6.01 -1.98 8.63
CA GLN A 57 6.74 -0.96 9.38
C GLN A 57 7.71 -0.24 8.47
N LEU A 58 7.79 1.09 8.61
CA LEU A 58 8.83 1.88 7.99
C LEU A 58 10.14 1.72 8.74
N ASN A 59 11.24 1.70 8.00
CA ASN A 59 12.58 1.65 8.58
C ASN A 59 13.61 2.30 7.64
N SER A 60 14.87 2.31 8.05
CA SER A 60 15.96 2.89 7.27
C SER A 60 16.23 2.19 5.93
N ALA A 61 15.72 0.97 5.72
CA ALA A 61 15.80 0.24 4.45
C ALA A 61 14.61 0.52 3.51
N THR A 62 13.62 1.32 3.94
CA THR A 62 12.48 1.66 3.09
C THR A 62 12.92 2.54 1.94
N THR A 63 12.65 2.09 0.71
CA THR A 63 12.98 2.83 -0.50
C THR A 63 11.81 3.73 -0.89
N TRP A 64 12.10 5.01 -1.10
CA TRP A 64 11.12 6.02 -1.49
C TRP A 64 11.34 6.38 -2.95
N LEU A 65 10.31 6.24 -3.78
CA LEU A 65 10.38 6.55 -5.21
C LEU A 65 9.36 7.62 -5.55
N ASN A 66 9.84 8.75 -6.10
CA ASN A 66 8.99 9.88 -6.50
C ASN A 66 8.07 10.41 -5.36
N VAL A 67 8.57 10.37 -4.12
CA VAL A 67 7.87 10.92 -2.95
C VAL A 67 8.60 12.19 -2.52
N PRO A 68 7.95 13.37 -2.59
CA PRO A 68 8.49 14.61 -2.04
C PRO A 68 8.84 14.50 -0.55
N ASP A 69 9.89 15.21 -0.11
CA ASP A 69 10.41 15.11 1.27
C ASP A 69 9.40 15.50 2.34
N ASP A 70 8.52 16.47 2.06
CA ASP A 70 7.44 16.91 2.94
C ASP A 70 6.40 15.79 3.10
N VAL A 71 5.94 15.18 2.00
CA VAL A 71 5.01 14.05 2.03
C VAL A 71 5.62 12.84 2.73
N LYS A 72 6.90 12.55 2.46
CA LYS A 72 7.64 11.47 3.14
C LYS A 72 7.65 11.67 4.65
N ARG A 73 7.97 12.89 5.11
CA ARG A 73 8.00 13.23 6.53
C ARG A 73 6.63 13.10 7.18
N GLU A 74 5.57 13.53 6.50
CA GLU A 74 4.21 13.36 7.00
C GLU A 74 3.83 11.87 7.12
N ILE A 75 4.24 11.03 6.16
CA ILE A 75 4.04 9.58 6.23
C ILE A 75 4.81 8.97 7.41
N GLU A 76 6.09 9.32 7.59
CA GLU A 76 6.92 8.84 8.71
C GLU A 76 6.35 9.26 10.07
N LEU A 77 5.74 10.45 10.17
CA LEU A 77 5.07 10.92 11.39
C LEU A 77 3.74 10.22 11.65
N ALA A 78 2.99 9.90 10.61
CA ALA A 78 1.68 9.24 10.72
C ALA A 78 1.78 7.75 11.10
N THR A 79 2.99 7.18 11.05
CA THR A 79 3.22 5.72 11.17
C THR A 79 4.19 5.33 12.28
N ASN A 80 4.72 6.30 13.03
CA ASN A 80 5.37 6.09 14.33
C ASN A 80 4.34 6.04 15.46
#